data_AF-A0AAF0EQG9-F1
#
_entry.id   AF-A0AAF0EQG9-F1
#
_cell.length_a   1.000
_cell.length_b   1.000
_cell.length_c   1.000
_cell.angle_alpha   90.00
_cell.angle_beta   90.00
_cell.angle_gamma   90.00
#
_symmetry.space_group_name_H-M   'P 1'
#
loop_
_entity.id
_entity.type
_entity.pdbx_description
1 polymer ?
#
loop_
_entity_poly.entity_id
_entity_poly.type
_entity_poly.pdbx_seq_one_letter_code
_entity_poly.pdbx_strand_id
1 'polypeptide(L)'
;MARGATFPSGPHPVRDVLQSSRSKIVRLDVSYPSFQAPQYAERVQSITGRLWLYDAAREMVVLETGAQAPLPAELKNTAASSAYEGGAQTRAGAGTVSGFKFVRVPTIVLAEVVPDDAASTHGVPAQLTHVPQVPSDAMEAREAVTARKCRERAAQLGPPEAGELGQSVFDSLSKTLPCRWHESHIIVLDDVVISGPNYDVASTYVPNVSHEQLERLLTDSSDETIAPGVERAGAKALTWQRVTKVLEGTGAAAPVVADLGSHAMASVFSKAFPAAVKEIRVHFSPQGAQSAGARQFILSNFKTIKSSNPQLPFLVREAQGTPARMFVRLGTYTIFFVDANSVRRMDAVALERGMEKKAEIDGLEASAIEKKLMELLSN
;
A
#
# COMPACT_ATOMS: atom_id res chain seq x y z
N MET A 1 22.40 -15.73 45.89
CA MET A 1 21.38 -15.18 46.80
C MET A 1 21.38 -13.68 46.69
N ALA A 2 20.40 -13.09 45.99
CA ALA A 2 19.95 -11.72 46.21
C ALA A 2 18.47 -11.73 45.82
N ARG A 3 17.64 -11.46 46.83
CA ARG A 3 16.22 -11.76 46.88
C ARG A 3 15.45 -10.96 45.84
N GLY A 4 14.49 -11.61 45.18
CA GLY A 4 13.42 -10.91 44.48
C GLY A 4 12.76 -9.94 45.45
N ALA A 5 12.65 -8.67 45.04
CA ALA A 5 11.87 -7.68 45.75
C ALA A 5 10.40 -8.12 45.69
N THR A 6 9.95 -8.81 46.73
CA THR A 6 8.54 -9.03 47.00
C THR A 6 7.96 -7.67 47.42
N PHE A 7 7.31 -6.99 46.47
CA PHE A 7 6.55 -5.79 46.76
C PHE A 7 5.33 -6.16 47.64
N PRO A 8 5.06 -5.44 48.74
CA PRO A 8 3.96 -5.76 49.62
C PRO A 8 2.60 -5.56 48.93
N SER A 9 1.80 -6.62 48.91
CA SER A 9 0.43 -6.67 48.42
C SER A 9 -0.55 -6.02 49.40
N GLY A 10 -0.51 -4.69 49.51
CA GLY A 10 -1.52 -3.86 50.18
C GLY A 10 -2.09 -2.82 49.21
N PRO A 11 -3.20 -2.13 49.56
CA PRO A 11 -3.72 -1.02 48.77
C PRO A 11 -2.61 0.04 48.66
N HIS A 12 -2.06 0.19 47.46
CA HIS A 12 -0.98 1.14 47.22
C HIS A 12 -1.61 2.54 47.22
N PRO A 13 -1.12 3.51 48.00
CA PRO A 13 -1.72 4.85 48.09
C PRO A 13 -1.86 5.49 46.69
N VAL A 14 -0.96 5.15 45.77
CA VAL A 14 -1.03 5.57 44.35
C VAL A 14 -2.29 5.09 43.64
N ARG A 15 -2.73 3.83 43.81
CA ARG A 15 -3.92 3.30 43.09
C ARG A 15 -5.19 4.02 43.55
N ASP A 16 -5.32 4.25 44.84
CA ASP A 16 -6.47 4.95 45.42
C ASP A 16 -6.49 6.43 44.98
N VAL A 17 -5.32 7.07 44.93
CA VAL A 17 -5.18 8.43 44.39
C VAL A 17 -5.58 8.47 42.92
N LEU A 18 -5.06 7.57 42.07
CA LEU A 18 -5.39 7.52 40.64
C LEU A 18 -6.89 7.25 40.39
N GLN A 19 -7.49 6.35 41.17
CA GLN A 19 -8.90 6.03 41.07
C GLN A 19 -9.80 7.22 41.44
N SER A 20 -9.40 8.02 42.42
CA SER A 20 -10.19 9.16 42.95
C SER A 20 -9.87 10.52 42.31
N SER A 21 -8.87 10.60 41.42
CA SER A 21 -8.36 11.86 40.83
C SER A 21 -8.63 12.02 39.34
N ARG A 22 -9.67 11.34 38.81
CA ARG A 22 -10.04 11.45 37.38
C ARG A 22 -10.18 12.90 36.94
N SER A 23 -9.53 13.24 35.83
CA SER A 23 -9.51 14.59 35.24
C SER A 23 -8.88 15.69 36.10
N LYS A 24 -8.31 15.38 37.27
CA LYS A 24 -7.52 16.33 38.08
C LYS A 24 -6.07 16.38 37.60
N ILE A 25 -5.34 17.41 38.00
CA ILE A 25 -3.90 17.46 37.79
C ILE A 25 -3.21 16.57 38.81
N VAL A 26 -2.33 15.70 38.33
CA VAL A 26 -1.57 14.77 39.16
C VAL A 26 -0.09 14.89 38.84
N ARG A 27 0.74 14.94 39.88
CA ARG A 27 2.19 14.81 39.81
C ARG A 27 2.57 13.37 40.17
N LEU A 28 3.27 12.71 39.27
CA LEU A 28 3.77 11.34 39.44
C LEU A 28 5.28 11.36 39.49
N ASP A 29 5.87 10.74 40.51
CA ASP A 29 7.28 10.43 40.54
C ASP A 29 7.47 8.99 40.07
N VAL A 30 8.13 8.84 38.92
CA VAL A 30 8.26 7.56 38.23
C VAL A 30 9.71 7.10 38.29
N SER A 31 9.94 5.89 38.80
CA SER A 31 11.24 5.24 38.77
C SER A 31 11.43 4.55 37.42
N TYR A 32 12.46 4.99 36.68
CA TYR A 32 12.91 4.31 35.47
C TYR A 32 14.29 3.67 35.71
N PRO A 33 14.49 2.40 35.31
CA PRO A 33 15.83 1.84 35.24
C PRO A 33 16.62 2.59 34.16
N SER A 34 17.74 3.20 34.56
CA SER A 34 18.66 3.86 33.64
C SER A 34 19.56 2.84 32.94
N PHE A 35 19.66 2.94 31.62
CA PHE A 35 20.57 2.12 30.81
C PHE A 35 21.91 2.83 30.50
N GLN A 36 22.18 3.99 31.11
CA GLN A 36 23.39 4.79 30.88
C GLN A 36 24.38 4.70 32.05
N ALA A 37 25.62 4.29 31.76
CA ALA A 37 26.72 4.29 32.73
C ALA A 37 27.18 5.74 33.05
N PRO A 38 27.61 6.06 34.30
CA PRO A 38 27.78 5.17 35.45
C PRO A 38 26.51 5.05 36.32
N GLN A 39 25.43 5.72 35.93
CA GLN A 39 24.21 5.88 36.71
C GLN A 39 23.23 4.76 36.37
N TYR A 40 23.55 3.54 36.81
CA TYR A 40 22.64 2.39 36.77
C TYR A 40 21.58 2.42 37.90
N ALA A 41 21.62 3.44 38.76
CA ALA A 41 20.63 3.64 39.81
C ALA A 41 19.26 4.04 39.22
N GLU A 42 18.19 3.64 39.88
CA GLU A 42 16.82 4.02 39.56
C GLU A 42 16.67 5.55 39.54
N ARG A 43 16.41 6.12 38.36
CA ARG A 43 16.19 7.57 38.23
C ARG A 43 14.71 7.85 38.46
N VAL A 44 14.42 8.65 39.47
CA VAL A 44 13.07 9.19 39.69
C VAL A 44 12.87 10.39 38.78
N GLN A 45 11.90 10.31 37.87
CA GLN A 45 11.45 11.42 37.03
C GLN A 45 10.06 11.87 37.46
N SER A 46 9.92 13.15 37.79
CA SER A 46 8.63 13.76 38.05
C SER A 46 7.92 14.13 36.74
N ILE A 47 6.67 13.70 36.61
CA ILE A 47 5.79 13.97 35.48
C ILE A 47 4.51 14.59 36.04
N THR A 48 4.15 15.78 35.57
CA THR A 48 2.90 16.44 35.95
C THR A 48 1.99 16.54 34.74
N GLY A 49 0.72 16.20 34.90
CA GLY A 49 -0.28 16.29 33.85
C GLY A 49 -1.67 16.04 34.37
N ARG A 50 -2.68 16.33 33.54
CA ARG A 50 -4.08 16.05 33.88
C ARG A 50 -4.38 14.58 33.64
N LEU A 51 -4.97 13.91 34.62
CA LEU A 51 -5.26 12.48 34.53
C LEU A 51 -6.35 12.22 33.48
N TRP A 52 -5.94 11.69 32.34
CA TRP A 52 -6.82 11.40 31.20
C TRP A 52 -7.45 10.02 31.35
N LEU A 53 -6.66 9.01 31.70
CA LEU A 53 -7.11 7.64 31.89
C LEU A 53 -6.29 6.93 32.98
N TYR A 54 -6.97 6.12 33.77
CA TYR A 54 -6.38 5.07 34.59
C TYR A 54 -7.08 3.75 34.27
N ASP A 55 -6.32 2.75 33.80
CA ASP A 55 -6.79 1.38 33.61
C ASP A 55 -6.19 0.51 34.72
N ALA A 56 -7.04 0.15 35.70
CA ALA A 56 -6.64 -0.70 36.81
C ALA A 56 -6.33 -2.14 36.39
N ALA A 57 -6.99 -2.67 35.35
CA ALA A 57 -6.76 -4.04 34.89
C ALA A 57 -5.42 -4.18 34.15
N ARG A 58 -5.00 -3.13 33.43
CA ARG A 58 -3.72 -3.10 32.72
C ARG A 58 -2.60 -2.40 33.49
N GLU A 59 -2.91 -1.85 34.67
CA GLU A 59 -1.98 -1.06 35.47
C GLU A 59 -1.31 0.08 34.68
N MET A 60 -2.12 0.81 33.91
CA MET A 60 -1.67 1.88 33.03
C MET A 60 -2.32 3.21 33.40
N VAL A 61 -1.52 4.28 33.38
CA VAL A 61 -1.96 5.65 33.56
C VAL A 61 -1.58 6.47 32.33
N VAL A 62 -2.50 7.32 31.89
CA VAL A 62 -2.28 8.29 30.83
C VAL A 62 -2.48 9.68 31.39
N LEU A 63 -1.43 10.50 31.32
CA LEU A 63 -1.47 11.90 31.67
C LEU A 63 -1.45 12.75 30.40
N GLU A 64 -2.33 13.73 30.36
CA GLU A 64 -2.28 14.81 29.38
C GLU A 64 -1.37 15.92 29.92
N THR A 65 -0.20 16.10 29.31
CA THR A 65 0.85 17.00 29.79
C THR A 65 0.85 18.37 29.11
N GLY A 66 -0.11 18.64 28.23
CA GLY A 66 -0.20 19.90 27.49
C GLY A 66 0.81 20.01 26.36
N ALA A 67 1.37 21.19 26.10
CA ALA A 67 2.19 21.42 24.90
C ALA A 67 3.29 20.37 24.76
N GLN A 68 3.24 19.62 23.65
CA GLN A 68 4.23 18.59 23.34
C GLN A 68 5.61 19.25 23.26
N ALA A 69 6.56 18.78 24.08
CA ALA A 69 7.95 19.27 24.03
C ALA A 69 8.51 19.11 22.60
N PRO A 70 9.49 19.90 22.15
CA PRO A 70 10.12 19.65 20.86
C PRO A 70 10.77 18.25 20.86
N LEU A 71 10.70 17.56 19.72
CA LEU A 71 11.36 16.26 19.56
C LEU A 71 12.86 16.42 19.88
N PRO A 72 13.46 15.54 20.71
CA PRO A 72 14.89 15.55 20.97
C PRO A 72 15.68 15.55 19.66
N ALA A 73 16.78 16.29 19.60
CA ALA A 73 17.53 16.51 18.35
C ALA A 73 17.97 15.19 17.70
N GLU A 74 18.24 14.17 18.51
CA GLU A 74 18.66 12.83 18.13
C GLU A 74 17.55 12.06 17.39
N LEU A 75 16.28 12.41 17.64
CA LEU A 75 15.11 11.73 17.07
C LEU A 75 14.51 12.46 15.85
N LYS A 76 14.95 13.69 15.57
CA LYS A 76 14.45 14.53 14.46
C LYS A 76 14.63 13.94 13.07
N ASN A 77 15.61 13.05 12.90
CA ASN A 77 15.89 12.41 11.61
C ASN A 77 15.35 10.98 11.51
N THR A 78 14.55 10.54 12.48
CA THR A 78 13.95 9.20 12.48
C THR A 78 12.64 9.17 11.72
N ALA A 79 12.19 7.98 11.29
CA ALA A 79 10.86 7.81 10.72
C ALA A 79 9.72 8.21 11.68
N ALA A 80 9.99 8.25 13.00
CA ALA A 80 9.05 8.73 14.00
C ALA A 80 8.89 10.27 13.97
N SER A 81 9.85 11.00 13.39
CA SER A 81 9.82 12.47 13.32
C SER A 81 8.69 12.99 12.42
N SER A 82 8.42 12.34 11.29
CA SER A 82 7.33 12.76 10.39
C SER A 82 5.94 12.60 11.01
N ALA A 83 5.74 11.60 11.86
CA ALA A 83 4.52 11.44 12.64
C ALA A 83 4.42 12.48 13.78
N TYR A 84 5.56 12.82 14.39
CA TYR A 84 5.67 13.81 15.46
C TYR A 84 5.40 15.24 14.98
N GLU A 85 5.94 15.60 13.80
CA GLU A 85 5.80 16.92 13.18
C GLU A 85 4.49 17.05 12.37
N GLY A 86 4.02 15.96 11.74
CA GLY A 86 2.82 15.94 10.92
C GLY A 86 1.51 16.22 11.66
N GLY A 87 1.48 15.99 12.98
CA GLY A 87 0.35 16.37 13.84
C GLY A 87 0.20 17.88 14.05
N ALA A 88 1.28 18.66 13.89
CA ALA A 88 1.27 20.11 14.12
C ALA A 88 0.80 20.92 12.89
N GLN A 89 0.90 20.37 11.68
CA GLN A 89 0.73 21.13 10.44
C GLN A 89 -0.65 20.97 9.77
N THR A 90 -1.47 19.99 10.16
CA THR A 90 -2.70 19.64 9.42
C THR A 90 -4.02 20.16 10.01
N ARG A 91 -3.99 20.97 11.08
CA ARG A 91 -5.20 21.65 11.58
C ARG A 91 -4.93 23.13 11.84
N ALA A 92 -5.11 23.94 10.80
CA ALA A 92 -5.43 25.35 10.94
C ALA A 92 -6.80 25.50 11.62
N GLY A 93 -6.80 25.51 12.94
CA GLY A 93 -7.98 25.70 13.77
C GLY A 93 -7.64 25.51 15.23
N ALA A 94 -7.03 26.52 15.85
CA ALA A 94 -6.93 26.86 17.29
C ALA A 94 -7.02 25.73 18.36
N GLY A 95 -6.62 24.49 18.06
CA GLY A 95 -6.51 23.40 19.00
C GLY A 95 -5.04 23.16 19.31
N THR A 96 -4.63 23.44 20.54
CA THR A 96 -3.30 23.07 21.03
C THR A 96 -3.13 21.56 20.93
N VAL A 97 -2.15 21.08 20.15
CA VAL A 97 -1.78 19.67 20.16
C VAL A 97 -1.25 19.34 21.56
N SER A 98 -2.03 18.57 22.31
CA SER A 98 -1.69 18.13 23.64
C SER A 98 -0.86 16.85 23.58
N GLY A 99 0.25 16.83 24.30
CA GLY A 99 1.11 15.68 24.50
C GLY A 99 0.55 14.78 25.59
N PHE A 100 0.72 13.48 25.40
CA PHE A 100 0.29 12.46 26.35
C PHE A 100 1.49 11.64 26.82
N LYS A 101 1.53 11.30 28.11
CA LYS A 101 2.50 10.38 28.68
C LYS A 101 1.81 9.15 29.24
N PHE A 102 2.35 7.99 28.85
CA PHE A 102 1.91 6.68 29.31
C PHE A 102 2.88 6.20 30.40
N VAL A 103 2.35 5.85 31.56
CA VAL A 103 3.13 5.42 32.73
C VAL A 103 2.54 4.11 33.25
N ARG A 104 3.40 3.14 33.57
CA ARG A 104 2.97 1.91 34.24
C ARG A 104 2.85 2.17 35.73
N VAL A 105 1.73 1.78 36.33
CA VAL A 105 1.47 1.99 37.76
C VAL A 105 2.57 1.39 38.66
N PRO A 106 3.14 0.19 38.39
CA PRO A 106 4.21 -0.37 39.23
C PRO A 106 5.50 0.46 39.24
N THR A 107 5.69 1.35 38.28
CA THR A 107 6.87 2.24 38.23
C THR A 107 6.66 3.56 38.96
N ILE A 108 5.44 3.83 39.45
CA ILE A 108 5.11 5.06 40.16
C ILE A 108 5.46 4.90 41.64
N VAL A 109 6.40 5.71 42.08
CA VAL A 109 6.85 5.76 43.48
C VAL A 109 5.91 6.62 44.31
N LEU A 110 5.44 7.74 43.76
CA LEU A 110 4.56 8.70 44.44
C LEU A 110 3.55 9.30 43.45
N ALA A 111 2.32 9.52 43.93
CA ALA A 111 1.28 10.22 43.19
C ALA A 111 0.60 11.24 44.09
N GLU A 112 0.56 12.50 43.64
CA GLU A 112 -0.02 13.61 44.39
C GLU A 112 -0.96 14.41 43.50
N VAL A 113 -2.13 14.76 44.03
CA VAL A 113 -3.06 15.65 43.33
C VAL A 113 -2.57 17.09 43.50
N VAL A 114 -2.41 17.79 42.39
CA VAL A 114 -1.98 19.20 42.35
C VAL A 114 -3.23 20.08 42.20
N PRO A 115 -3.31 21.24 42.86
CA PRO A 115 -4.38 22.20 42.66
C PRO A 115 -4.48 22.65 41.19
N ASP A 116 -5.69 22.81 40.68
CA ASP A 116 -5.93 23.17 39.28
C ASP A 116 -5.37 24.56 38.89
N ASP A 117 -5.16 25.44 39.88
CA ASP A 117 -4.54 26.77 39.71
C ASP A 117 -3.08 26.68 39.22
N ALA A 118 -2.41 25.54 39.44
CA ALA A 118 -1.04 25.29 39.00
C ALA A 118 -0.94 24.83 37.52
N ALA A 119 -2.07 24.72 36.81
CA ALA A 119 -2.11 24.27 35.41
C ALA A 119 -1.19 25.10 34.50
N SER A 120 -1.23 26.43 34.64
CA SER A 120 -0.45 27.38 33.83
C SER A 120 1.06 27.28 34.12
N THR A 121 1.44 27.08 35.39
CA THR A 121 2.83 26.91 35.83
C THR A 121 3.47 25.66 35.23
N HIS A 122 2.70 24.59 35.04
CA HIS A 122 3.17 23.31 34.50
C HIS A 122 2.88 23.11 33.01
N GLY A 123 2.29 24.10 32.33
CA GLY A 123 1.90 23.99 30.93
C GLY A 123 0.82 22.94 30.65
N VAL A 124 0.07 22.53 31.68
CA VAL A 124 -0.98 21.50 31.63
C VAL A 124 -2.29 22.15 31.18
N PRO A 125 -3.11 21.48 30.33
CA PRO A 125 -4.33 22.09 29.84
C PRO A 125 -5.38 22.21 30.95
N ALA A 126 -6.15 23.30 30.90
CA ALA A 126 -7.22 23.59 31.86
C ALA A 126 -8.35 22.55 31.83
N GLN A 127 -8.58 21.92 30.69
CA GLN A 127 -9.53 20.83 30.50
C GLN A 127 -8.90 19.75 29.61
N LEU A 128 -9.31 18.49 29.78
CA LEU A 128 -8.87 17.41 28.92
C LEU A 128 -9.24 17.68 27.46
N THR A 129 -8.33 17.35 26.53
CA THR A 129 -8.60 17.49 25.09
C THR A 129 -9.79 16.62 24.68
N HIS A 130 -10.76 17.24 24.02
CA HIS A 130 -11.94 16.55 23.50
C HIS A 130 -11.55 15.63 22.32
N VAL A 131 -11.78 14.33 22.48
CA VAL A 131 -11.61 13.35 21.40
C VAL A 131 -12.93 13.26 20.63
N PRO A 132 -12.98 13.70 19.36
CA PRO A 132 -14.20 13.58 18.57
C PRO A 132 -14.58 12.11 18.36
N GLN A 133 -15.88 11.82 18.32
CA GLN A 133 -16.36 10.48 18.02
C GLN A 133 -15.91 10.03 16.63
N VAL A 134 -15.69 8.72 16.49
CA VAL A 134 -15.38 8.11 15.21
C VAL A 134 -16.64 8.14 14.34
N PRO A 135 -16.62 8.74 13.13
CA PRO A 135 -17.80 8.82 12.28
C PRO A 135 -18.05 7.48 11.57
N SER A 136 -18.78 6.57 12.23
CA SER A 136 -19.12 5.23 11.74
C SER A 136 -19.75 5.25 10.35
N ASP A 137 -20.75 6.11 10.15
CA ASP A 137 -21.55 6.13 8.92
C ASP A 137 -20.68 6.52 7.71
N ALA A 138 -19.75 7.46 7.91
CA ALA A 138 -18.80 7.87 6.89
C ALA A 138 -17.77 6.77 6.58
N MET A 139 -17.44 5.92 7.56
CA MET A 139 -16.58 4.75 7.33
C MET A 139 -17.31 3.68 6.54
N GLU A 140 -18.55 3.33 6.92
CA GLU A 140 -19.39 2.36 6.22
C GLU A 140 -19.67 2.79 4.77
N ALA A 141 -19.96 4.07 4.54
CA ALA A 141 -20.15 4.59 3.19
C ALA A 141 -18.89 4.44 2.32
N ARG A 142 -17.70 4.67 2.88
CA ARG A 142 -16.42 4.47 2.17
C ARG A 142 -16.15 3.00 1.87
N GLU A 143 -16.48 2.12 2.80
CA GLU A 143 -16.40 0.68 2.61
C GLU A 143 -17.34 0.22 1.49
N ALA A 144 -18.61 0.62 1.53
CA ALA A 144 -19.62 0.25 0.54
C ALA A 144 -19.21 0.68 -0.89
N VAL A 145 -18.66 1.89 -1.05
CA VAL A 145 -18.14 2.38 -2.34
C VAL A 145 -16.97 1.51 -2.82
N THR A 146 -16.05 1.16 -1.91
CA THR A 146 -14.90 0.31 -2.25
C THR A 146 -15.33 -1.09 -2.63
N ALA A 147 -16.25 -1.69 -1.87
CA ALA A 147 -16.82 -3.01 -2.13
C ALA A 147 -17.57 -3.05 -3.48
N ARG A 148 -18.28 -1.98 -3.85
CA ARG A 148 -18.89 -1.86 -5.18
C ARG A 148 -17.85 -1.86 -6.30
N LYS A 149 -16.80 -1.04 -6.19
CA LYS A 149 -15.72 -0.99 -7.20
C LYS A 149 -14.98 -2.33 -7.32
N CYS A 150 -14.77 -3.03 -6.20
CA CYS A 150 -14.16 -4.36 -6.21
C CYS A 150 -15.05 -5.39 -6.94
N ARG A 151 -16.37 -5.36 -6.70
CA ARG A 151 -17.31 -6.23 -7.42
C ARG A 151 -17.36 -5.93 -8.91
N GLU A 152 -17.37 -4.66 -9.29
CA GLU A 152 -17.33 -4.23 -10.70
C GLU A 152 -16.04 -4.71 -11.38
N ARG A 153 -14.88 -4.58 -10.72
CA ARG A 153 -13.60 -5.10 -11.24
C ARG A 153 -13.57 -6.62 -11.31
N ALA A 154 -14.14 -7.32 -10.34
CA ALA A 154 -14.21 -8.79 -10.35
C ALA A 154 -15.07 -9.31 -11.51
N ALA A 155 -16.16 -8.61 -11.86
CA ALA A 155 -17.00 -8.96 -13.01
C ALA A 155 -16.31 -8.75 -14.38
N GLN A 156 -15.21 -7.97 -14.43
CA GLN A 156 -14.41 -7.76 -15.63
C GLN A 156 -13.30 -8.80 -15.80
N LEU A 157 -13.02 -9.61 -14.78
CA LEU A 157 -12.03 -10.67 -14.86
C LEU A 157 -12.59 -11.85 -15.66
N GLY A 158 -11.83 -12.26 -16.67
CA GLY A 158 -12.12 -13.43 -17.48
C GLY A 158 -11.86 -14.74 -16.74
N PRO A 159 -12.42 -15.85 -17.22
CA PRO A 159 -12.10 -17.17 -16.69
C PRO A 159 -10.61 -17.49 -16.88
N PRO A 160 -10.05 -18.42 -16.11
CA PRO A 160 -8.65 -18.83 -16.24
C PRO A 160 -8.30 -19.32 -17.65
N GLU A 161 -9.26 -19.90 -18.37
CA GLU A 161 -9.10 -20.36 -19.76
C GLU A 161 -8.83 -19.25 -20.77
N ALA A 162 -9.26 -18.01 -20.47
CA ALA A 162 -9.03 -16.87 -21.34
C ALA A 162 -7.57 -16.38 -21.33
N GLY A 163 -6.83 -16.70 -20.27
CA GLY A 163 -5.44 -16.29 -20.10
C GLY A 163 -5.23 -14.77 -20.15
N GLU A 164 -3.98 -14.37 -20.29
CA GLU A 164 -3.60 -12.94 -20.37
C GLU A 164 -4.06 -12.29 -21.67
N LEU A 165 -4.06 -13.04 -22.77
CA LEU A 165 -4.47 -12.54 -24.09
C LEU A 165 -5.95 -12.18 -24.10
N GLY A 166 -6.83 -13.10 -23.68
CA GLY A 166 -8.27 -12.83 -23.61
C GLY A 166 -8.58 -11.65 -22.68
N GLN A 167 -7.92 -11.56 -21.51
CA GLN A 167 -8.11 -10.44 -20.61
C GLN A 167 -7.69 -9.11 -21.24
N SER A 168 -6.56 -9.07 -21.94
CA SER A 168 -6.07 -7.85 -22.63
C SER A 168 -7.03 -7.38 -23.72
N VAL A 169 -7.59 -8.32 -24.49
CA VAL A 169 -8.59 -8.04 -25.52
C VAL A 169 -9.88 -7.51 -24.88
N PHE A 170 -10.36 -8.17 -23.83
CA PHE A 170 -11.54 -7.73 -23.08
C PHE A 170 -11.38 -6.31 -22.53
N ASP A 171 -10.27 -6.04 -21.83
CA ASP A 171 -9.97 -4.73 -21.24
C ASP A 171 -9.89 -3.62 -22.29
N SER A 172 -9.46 -3.96 -23.51
CA SER A 172 -9.36 -3.00 -24.60
C SER A 172 -10.70 -2.73 -25.27
N LEU A 173 -11.51 -3.75 -25.49
CA LEU A 173 -12.88 -3.61 -26.02
C LEU A 173 -13.80 -2.92 -25.01
N SER A 174 -13.69 -3.26 -23.73
CA SER A 174 -14.53 -2.69 -22.66
C SER A 174 -14.32 -1.20 -22.42
N LYS A 175 -13.27 -0.60 -23.00
CA LYS A 175 -13.06 0.87 -22.99
C LYS A 175 -14.01 1.61 -23.93
N THR A 176 -14.45 0.97 -25.00
CA THR A 176 -15.18 1.64 -26.09
C THR A 176 -16.53 0.98 -26.39
N LEU A 177 -16.72 -0.28 -26.02
CA LEU A 177 -17.91 -1.07 -26.32
C LEU A 177 -18.37 -1.86 -25.07
N PRO A 178 -19.67 -1.99 -24.82
CA PRO A 178 -20.20 -2.90 -23.80
C PRO A 178 -19.80 -4.35 -24.10
N CYS A 179 -19.11 -4.96 -23.15
CA CYS A 179 -18.58 -6.32 -23.26
C CYS A 179 -18.87 -7.12 -21.99
N ARG A 180 -19.05 -8.43 -22.12
CA ARG A 180 -19.11 -9.35 -20.99
C ARG A 180 -18.45 -10.69 -21.33
N TRP A 181 -17.99 -11.37 -20.31
CA TRP A 181 -17.54 -12.75 -20.42
C TRP A 181 -18.73 -13.70 -20.54
N HIS A 182 -18.59 -14.72 -21.36
CA HIS A 182 -19.44 -15.89 -21.40
C HIS A 182 -18.57 -17.11 -21.60
N GLU A 183 -18.32 -17.85 -20.51
CA GLU A 183 -17.29 -18.89 -20.50
C GLU A 183 -15.98 -18.29 -21.04
N SER A 184 -15.27 -18.98 -21.94
CA SER A 184 -14.04 -18.52 -22.61
C SER A 184 -14.29 -17.64 -23.84
N HIS A 185 -15.48 -17.04 -23.96
CA HIS A 185 -15.84 -16.15 -25.06
C HIS A 185 -16.11 -14.73 -24.56
N ILE A 186 -15.80 -13.73 -25.39
CA ILE A 186 -16.16 -12.33 -25.16
C ILE A 186 -17.40 -12.03 -26.00
N ILE A 187 -18.47 -11.59 -25.34
CA ILE A 187 -19.68 -11.12 -26.01
C ILE A 187 -19.66 -9.59 -26.02
N VAL A 188 -19.69 -9.02 -27.23
CA VAL A 188 -19.70 -7.58 -27.46
C VAL A 188 -21.08 -7.16 -27.95
N LEU A 189 -21.69 -6.18 -27.26
CA LEU A 189 -23.02 -5.63 -27.58
C LEU A 189 -24.15 -6.69 -27.68
N ASP A 190 -23.96 -7.87 -27.07
CA ASP A 190 -24.84 -9.04 -27.17
C ASP A 190 -25.10 -9.57 -28.59
N ASP A 191 -24.35 -9.08 -29.59
CA ASP A 191 -24.50 -9.41 -31.00
C ASP A 191 -23.30 -10.17 -31.58
N VAL A 192 -22.08 -9.87 -31.10
CA VAL A 192 -20.82 -10.37 -31.65
C VAL A 192 -20.09 -11.20 -30.62
N VAL A 193 -19.58 -12.35 -31.04
CA VAL A 193 -18.82 -13.29 -30.20
C VAL A 193 -17.38 -13.34 -30.69
N ILE A 194 -16.43 -13.21 -29.76
CA ILE A 194 -15.00 -13.42 -29.99
C ILE A 194 -14.58 -14.66 -29.20
N SER A 195 -14.16 -15.70 -29.90
CA SER A 195 -13.77 -16.97 -29.30
C SER A 195 -12.30 -17.06 -28.94
N GLY A 196 -12.01 -17.70 -27.80
CA GLY A 196 -10.67 -18.19 -27.52
C GLY A 196 -10.24 -19.33 -28.46
N PRO A 197 -8.94 -19.68 -28.48
CA PRO A 197 -7.87 -19.15 -27.63
C PRO A 197 -7.17 -17.90 -28.21
N ASN A 198 -7.41 -17.56 -29.48
CA ASN A 198 -6.65 -16.52 -30.19
C ASN A 198 -7.20 -15.11 -29.97
N TYR A 199 -8.51 -14.95 -29.75
CA TYR A 199 -9.18 -13.66 -29.55
C TYR A 199 -8.84 -12.60 -30.62
N ASP A 200 -8.81 -13.05 -31.87
CA ASP A 200 -8.46 -12.28 -33.07
C ASP A 200 -9.68 -12.04 -33.98
N VAL A 201 -9.45 -11.32 -35.09
CA VAL A 201 -10.48 -11.05 -36.10
C VAL A 201 -11.04 -12.36 -36.69
N ALA A 202 -10.19 -13.37 -36.91
CA ALA A 202 -10.59 -14.66 -37.48
C ALA A 202 -11.52 -15.47 -36.55
N SER A 203 -11.39 -15.30 -35.24
CA SER A 203 -12.25 -15.92 -34.22
C SER A 203 -13.46 -15.07 -33.82
N THR A 204 -13.73 -13.98 -34.56
CA THR A 204 -14.86 -13.07 -34.33
C THR A 204 -16.01 -13.33 -35.30
N TYR A 205 -17.19 -13.64 -34.79
CA TYR A 205 -18.37 -13.96 -35.61
C TYR A 205 -19.67 -13.44 -35.00
N VAL A 206 -20.71 -13.37 -35.83
CA VAL A 206 -22.10 -13.11 -35.41
C VAL A 206 -22.86 -14.44 -35.48
N PRO A 207 -23.52 -14.88 -34.40
CA PRO A 207 -24.31 -16.12 -34.43
C PRO A 207 -25.36 -16.09 -35.55
N ASN A 208 -25.48 -17.20 -36.28
CA ASN A 208 -26.41 -17.39 -37.40
C ASN A 208 -26.21 -16.45 -38.61
N VAL A 209 -25.07 -15.79 -38.74
CA VAL A 209 -24.72 -14.99 -39.93
C VAL A 209 -23.32 -15.38 -40.41
N SER A 210 -23.19 -15.78 -41.67
CA SER A 210 -21.91 -16.12 -42.28
C SER A 210 -21.08 -14.86 -42.59
N HIS A 211 -19.77 -15.04 -42.76
CA HIS A 211 -18.87 -13.93 -43.12
C HIS A 211 -19.27 -13.26 -44.45
N GLU A 212 -19.66 -14.05 -45.44
CA GLU A 212 -20.15 -13.55 -46.74
C GLU A 212 -21.44 -12.74 -46.59
N GLN A 213 -22.35 -13.18 -45.72
CA GLN A 213 -23.57 -12.43 -45.41
C GLN A 213 -23.25 -11.10 -44.70
N LEU A 214 -22.28 -11.09 -43.78
CA LEU A 214 -21.83 -9.86 -43.11
C LEU A 214 -21.25 -8.85 -44.10
N GLU A 215 -20.39 -9.28 -45.03
CA GLU A 215 -19.83 -8.40 -46.07
C GLU A 215 -20.91 -7.81 -46.99
N ARG A 216 -21.89 -8.63 -47.39
CA ARG A 216 -23.04 -8.16 -48.18
C ARG A 216 -23.90 -7.17 -47.40
N LEU A 217 -24.17 -7.42 -46.12
CA LEU A 217 -24.91 -6.52 -45.23
C LEU A 217 -24.17 -5.21 -44.94
N LEU A 218 -22.83 -5.20 -45.02
CA LEU A 218 -22.06 -3.95 -44.94
C LEU A 218 -22.21 -3.09 -46.20
N THR A 219 -22.56 -3.70 -47.33
CA THR A 219 -22.82 -3.00 -48.59
C THR A 219 -24.28 -2.55 -48.68
N ASP A 220 -25.22 -3.43 -48.33
CA ASP A 220 -26.66 -3.15 -48.26
C ASP A 220 -27.26 -3.63 -46.93
N SER A 221 -27.23 -2.76 -45.93
CA SER A 221 -27.68 -3.08 -44.57
C SER A 221 -29.19 -3.22 -44.41
N SER A 222 -29.96 -2.80 -45.43
CA SER A 222 -31.44 -2.83 -45.43
C SER A 222 -32.02 -4.09 -46.07
N ASP A 223 -31.21 -4.88 -46.77
CA ASP A 223 -31.67 -6.07 -47.47
C ASP A 223 -31.84 -7.26 -46.50
N GLU A 224 -33.07 -7.44 -46.02
CA GLU A 224 -33.47 -8.53 -45.13
C GLU A 224 -33.37 -9.92 -45.77
N THR A 225 -33.19 -10.01 -47.10
CA THR A 225 -33.05 -11.30 -47.80
C THR A 225 -31.66 -11.92 -47.63
N ILE A 226 -30.65 -11.12 -47.24
CA ILE A 226 -29.27 -11.58 -47.10
C ILE A 226 -29.12 -12.58 -45.95
N ALA A 227 -29.80 -12.35 -44.82
CA ALA A 227 -29.76 -13.21 -43.63
C ALA A 227 -31.19 -13.49 -43.11
N PRO A 228 -31.94 -14.39 -43.80
CA PRO A 228 -33.33 -14.64 -43.46
C PRO A 228 -33.45 -15.24 -42.06
N GLY A 229 -34.35 -14.67 -41.24
CA GLY A 229 -34.59 -15.11 -39.86
C GLY A 229 -33.67 -14.52 -38.80
N VAL A 230 -32.73 -13.63 -39.18
CA VAL A 230 -31.88 -12.92 -38.22
C VAL A 230 -32.39 -11.49 -38.02
N GLU A 231 -32.90 -11.22 -36.83
CA GLU A 231 -33.37 -9.88 -36.48
C GLU A 231 -32.22 -8.86 -36.52
N ARG A 232 -32.47 -7.71 -37.17
CA ARG A 232 -31.52 -6.58 -37.27
C ARG A 232 -30.14 -6.97 -37.81
N ALA A 233 -30.08 -7.88 -38.78
CA ALA A 233 -28.83 -8.41 -39.34
C ALA A 233 -27.87 -7.30 -39.82
N GLY A 234 -28.37 -6.25 -40.48
CA GLY A 234 -27.55 -5.10 -40.90
C GLY A 234 -26.91 -4.35 -39.72
N ALA A 235 -27.63 -4.18 -38.61
CA ALA A 235 -27.07 -3.58 -37.40
C ALA A 235 -25.98 -4.46 -36.78
N LYS A 236 -26.19 -5.79 -36.75
CA LYS A 236 -25.18 -6.75 -36.27
C LYS A 236 -23.93 -6.74 -37.13
N ALA A 237 -24.06 -6.59 -38.46
CA ALA A 237 -22.93 -6.45 -39.38
C ALA A 237 -22.11 -5.18 -39.09
N LEU A 238 -22.78 -4.04 -38.84
CA LEU A 238 -22.10 -2.80 -38.43
C LEU A 238 -21.41 -2.95 -37.07
N THR A 239 -22.04 -3.63 -36.11
CA THR A 239 -21.42 -3.95 -34.81
C THR A 239 -20.17 -4.81 -35.01
N TRP A 240 -20.26 -5.87 -35.81
CA TRP A 240 -19.13 -6.73 -36.16
C TRP A 240 -17.97 -5.94 -36.79
N GLN A 241 -18.25 -5.06 -37.77
CA GLN A 241 -17.22 -4.20 -38.38
C GLN A 241 -16.55 -3.27 -37.36
N ARG A 242 -17.29 -2.75 -36.37
CA ARG A 242 -16.69 -1.94 -35.29
C ARG A 242 -15.77 -2.77 -34.42
N VAL A 243 -16.20 -3.97 -34.05
CA VAL A 243 -15.42 -4.90 -33.22
C VAL A 243 -14.12 -5.29 -33.94
N THR A 244 -14.18 -5.68 -35.21
CA THR A 244 -12.99 -6.05 -35.98
C THR A 244 -12.02 -4.89 -36.13
N LYS A 245 -12.51 -3.66 -36.37
CA LYS A 245 -11.66 -2.45 -36.39
C LYS A 245 -10.98 -2.17 -35.04
N VAL A 246 -11.68 -2.37 -33.93
CA VAL A 246 -11.07 -2.23 -32.59
C VAL A 246 -10.02 -3.31 -32.37
N LEU A 247 -10.32 -4.56 -32.77
CA LEU A 247 -9.39 -5.69 -32.68
C LEU A 247 -8.12 -5.49 -33.50
N GLU A 248 -8.23 -4.97 -34.72
CA GLU A 248 -7.08 -4.57 -35.55
C GLU A 248 -6.23 -3.48 -34.88
N GLY A 249 -6.89 -2.50 -34.25
CA GLY A 249 -6.23 -1.45 -33.48
C GLY A 249 -5.51 -1.95 -32.23
N THR A 250 -6.04 -2.99 -31.57
CA THR A 250 -5.38 -3.68 -30.44
C THR A 250 -4.31 -4.68 -30.88
N GLY A 251 -4.50 -5.32 -32.04
CA GLY A 251 -3.58 -6.28 -32.65
C GLY A 251 -2.30 -5.66 -33.18
N ALA A 252 -2.27 -4.34 -33.39
CA ALA A 252 -1.05 -3.57 -33.58
C ALA A 252 -0.10 -3.62 -32.35
N ALA A 253 -0.53 -4.22 -31.24
CA ALA A 253 0.24 -4.48 -30.04
C ALA A 253 0.14 -5.95 -29.57
N ALA A 254 0.36 -6.94 -30.46
CA ALA A 254 0.62 -8.34 -30.08
C ALA A 254 1.67 -8.99 -31.01
N PRO A 255 2.37 -10.04 -30.55
CA PRO A 255 3.82 -10.11 -30.49
C PRO A 255 4.48 -10.10 -31.87
N VAL A 256 5.62 -9.40 -31.94
CA VAL A 256 6.59 -9.56 -33.02
C VAL A 256 6.99 -11.03 -33.05
N VAL A 257 6.40 -11.75 -34.00
CA VAL A 257 6.91 -13.03 -34.51
C VAL A 257 8.37 -12.75 -34.86
N ALA A 258 9.26 -13.50 -34.23
CA ALA A 258 10.70 -13.39 -34.46
C ALA A 258 10.99 -13.65 -35.94
N ASP A 259 11.13 -12.57 -36.71
CA ASP A 259 11.80 -12.59 -37.98
C ASP A 259 13.17 -11.94 -37.83
N LEU A 260 14.15 -12.60 -38.41
CA LEU A 260 15.57 -12.40 -38.22
C LEU A 260 16.03 -11.08 -38.83
N GLY A 261 16.78 -10.30 -38.03
CA GLY A 261 17.81 -9.40 -38.59
C GLY A 261 17.59 -7.91 -38.37
N SER A 262 17.99 -7.41 -37.19
CA SER A 262 18.89 -6.24 -37.06
C SER A 262 19.14 -5.96 -35.58
N HIS A 263 20.41 -5.78 -35.22
CA HIS A 263 20.87 -5.68 -33.85
C HIS A 263 20.52 -4.31 -33.23
N ALA A 264 19.39 -4.24 -32.53
CA ALA A 264 19.15 -3.26 -31.47
C ALA A 264 18.94 -4.04 -30.16
N MET A 265 19.85 -3.86 -29.20
CA MET A 265 19.78 -4.51 -27.88
C MET A 265 18.42 -4.22 -27.23
N ALA A 266 17.57 -5.26 -27.12
CA ALA A 266 16.32 -5.16 -26.36
C ALA A 266 16.66 -4.77 -24.91
N SER A 267 16.06 -3.67 -24.43
CA SER A 267 16.25 -3.21 -23.05
C SER A 267 15.92 -4.34 -22.07
N VAL A 268 16.82 -4.63 -21.15
CA VAL A 268 16.69 -5.70 -20.13
C VAL A 268 15.41 -5.55 -19.29
N PHE A 269 14.88 -4.32 -19.19
CA PHE A 269 13.67 -3.97 -18.44
C PHE A 269 12.35 -4.08 -19.22
N SER A 270 12.40 -4.57 -20.46
CA SER A 270 11.20 -4.84 -21.27
C SER A 270 10.39 -6.05 -20.75
N LYS A 271 10.98 -6.88 -19.90
CA LYS A 271 10.32 -8.03 -19.26
C LYS A 271 9.75 -7.65 -17.88
N ALA A 272 8.65 -8.30 -17.51
CA ALA A 272 8.07 -8.19 -16.18
C ALA A 272 9.03 -8.72 -15.11
N PHE A 273 9.06 -8.04 -13.96
CA PHE A 273 9.84 -8.45 -12.80
C PHE A 273 9.17 -9.62 -12.07
N PRO A 274 9.92 -10.39 -11.26
CA PRO A 274 9.35 -11.51 -10.51
C PRO A 274 8.18 -11.08 -9.62
N ALA A 275 7.11 -11.88 -9.55
CA ALA A 275 5.92 -11.60 -8.74
C ALA A 275 6.19 -11.50 -7.22
N ALA A 276 7.35 -11.99 -6.78
CA ALA A 276 7.87 -11.82 -5.43
C ALA A 276 8.21 -10.35 -5.12
N VAL A 277 8.51 -9.52 -6.13
CA VAL A 277 8.81 -8.10 -5.93
C VAL A 277 7.52 -7.33 -5.68
N LYS A 278 7.42 -6.68 -4.53
CA LYS A 278 6.24 -5.91 -4.13
C LYS A 278 6.46 -4.41 -4.22
N GLU A 279 7.70 -3.94 -4.20
CA GLU A 279 8.01 -2.51 -4.27
C GLU A 279 9.48 -2.26 -4.63
N ILE A 280 9.75 -1.22 -5.41
CA ILE A 280 11.10 -0.71 -5.68
C ILE A 280 11.14 0.77 -5.30
N ARG A 281 12.15 1.21 -4.56
CA ARG A 281 12.37 2.61 -4.21
C ARG A 281 13.77 3.06 -4.56
N VAL A 282 13.89 4.25 -5.13
CA VAL A 282 15.18 4.88 -5.44
C VAL A 282 15.24 6.25 -4.78
N HIS A 283 16.22 6.43 -3.89
CA HIS A 283 16.49 7.69 -3.20
C HIS A 283 17.76 8.31 -3.78
N PHE A 284 17.75 9.59 -4.13
CA PHE A 284 18.95 10.28 -4.64
C PHE A 284 18.85 11.80 -4.49
N SER A 285 19.98 12.50 -4.65
CA SER A 285 20.03 13.97 -4.64
C SER A 285 19.82 14.57 -6.03
N PRO A 286 18.93 15.57 -6.18
CA PRO A 286 18.65 16.18 -7.49
C PRO A 286 19.86 16.93 -8.07
N GLN A 287 20.72 17.53 -7.23
CA GLN A 287 21.90 18.30 -7.68
C GLN A 287 23.25 17.68 -7.30
N GLY A 288 23.27 16.63 -6.47
CA GLY A 288 24.52 15.99 -6.06
C GLY A 288 25.24 15.33 -7.23
N ALA A 289 26.56 15.53 -7.33
CA ALA A 289 27.39 14.92 -8.38
C ALA A 289 27.40 13.38 -8.31
N GLN A 290 27.45 12.83 -7.09
CA GLN A 290 27.45 11.38 -6.86
C GLN A 290 26.12 10.71 -7.27
N SER A 291 25.01 11.46 -7.31
CA SER A 291 23.70 10.97 -7.73
C SER A 291 23.45 11.08 -9.25
N ALA A 292 24.46 11.50 -10.05
CA ALA A 292 24.28 11.74 -11.48
C ALA A 292 23.86 10.49 -12.26
N GLY A 293 24.49 9.34 -12.01
CA GLY A 293 24.12 8.09 -12.67
C GLY A 293 22.74 7.59 -12.28
N ALA A 294 22.29 7.82 -11.04
CA ALA A 294 20.93 7.48 -10.62
C ALA A 294 19.87 8.30 -11.38
N ARG A 295 20.12 9.59 -11.60
CA ARG A 295 19.24 10.46 -12.42
C ARG A 295 19.15 9.95 -13.86
N GLN A 296 20.31 9.65 -14.46
CA GLN A 296 20.36 9.15 -15.83
C GLN A 296 19.67 7.79 -15.98
N PHE A 297 19.86 6.88 -15.01
CA PHE A 297 19.17 5.60 -14.98
C PHE A 297 17.65 5.77 -14.95
N ILE A 298 17.12 6.66 -14.11
CA ILE A 298 15.68 6.91 -14.01
C ILE A 298 15.14 7.51 -15.31
N LEU A 299 15.79 8.54 -15.85
CA LEU A 299 15.34 9.18 -17.09
C LEU A 299 15.28 8.19 -18.27
N SER A 300 16.27 7.31 -18.38
CA SER A 300 16.35 6.35 -19.49
C SER A 300 15.40 5.16 -19.32
N ASN A 301 15.24 4.62 -18.11
CA ASN A 301 14.60 3.31 -17.90
C ASN A 301 13.22 3.37 -17.24
N PHE A 302 12.85 4.47 -16.57
CA PHE A 302 11.61 4.54 -15.78
C PHE A 302 10.36 4.25 -16.61
N LYS A 303 10.28 4.81 -17.82
CA LYS A 303 9.14 4.59 -18.73
C LYS A 303 9.00 3.12 -19.12
N THR A 304 10.11 2.46 -19.48
CA THR A 304 10.15 1.05 -19.85
C THR A 304 9.76 0.15 -18.68
N ILE A 305 10.35 0.37 -17.50
CA ILE A 305 10.06 -0.39 -16.27
C ILE A 305 8.58 -0.26 -15.88
N LYS A 306 8.02 0.95 -15.95
CA LYS A 306 6.61 1.19 -15.57
C LYS A 306 5.64 0.60 -16.58
N SER A 307 6.01 0.58 -17.86
CA SER A 307 5.22 -0.04 -18.93
C SER A 307 5.16 -1.56 -18.78
N SER A 308 6.30 -2.22 -18.47
CA SER A 308 6.35 -3.67 -18.27
C SER A 308 5.81 -4.11 -16.90
N ASN A 309 5.74 -3.20 -15.91
CA ASN A 309 5.29 -3.49 -14.54
C ASN A 309 4.28 -2.44 -14.02
N PRO A 310 3.05 -2.37 -14.58
CA PRO A 310 2.10 -1.31 -14.25
C PRO A 310 1.64 -1.34 -12.78
N GLN A 311 1.45 -2.53 -12.22
CA GLN A 311 0.98 -2.75 -10.84
C GLN A 311 2.08 -2.60 -9.79
N LEU A 312 3.35 -2.63 -10.18
CA LEU A 312 4.47 -2.52 -9.24
C LEU A 312 4.69 -1.05 -8.85
N PRO A 313 4.71 -0.70 -7.55
CA PRO A 313 5.10 0.62 -7.10
C PRO A 313 6.62 0.81 -7.30
N PHE A 314 6.98 1.71 -8.21
CA PHE A 314 8.35 2.18 -8.41
C PHE A 314 8.43 3.63 -7.90
N LEU A 315 8.96 3.81 -6.69
CA LEU A 315 8.95 5.10 -5.99
C LEU A 315 10.27 5.83 -6.17
N VAL A 316 10.21 6.95 -6.88
CA VAL A 316 11.31 7.90 -6.98
C VAL A 316 11.22 8.90 -5.83
N ARG A 317 12.31 9.07 -5.07
CA ARG A 317 12.37 9.98 -3.90
C ARG A 317 13.62 10.85 -4.00
N GLU A 318 13.41 12.09 -4.39
CA GLU A 318 14.47 13.09 -4.45
C GLU A 318 14.63 13.79 -3.09
N ALA A 319 15.86 13.89 -2.60
CA ALA A 319 16.18 14.58 -1.36
C ALA A 319 17.56 15.23 -1.41
N GLN A 320 17.64 16.49 -0.99
CA GLN A 320 18.89 17.26 -0.97
C GLN A 320 19.94 16.59 -0.06
N GLY A 321 21.19 16.52 -0.55
CA GLY A 321 22.31 15.98 0.22
C GLY A 321 22.22 14.49 0.60
N THR A 322 21.25 13.75 0.07
CA THR A 322 21.08 12.32 0.38
C THR A 322 21.91 11.45 -0.59
N PRO A 323 22.69 10.46 -0.09
CA PRO A 323 23.42 9.53 -0.95
C PRO A 323 22.46 8.65 -1.76
N ALA A 324 22.83 8.31 -2.98
CA ALA A 324 21.97 7.52 -3.85
C ALA A 324 21.85 6.06 -3.36
N ARG A 325 20.61 5.60 -3.12
CA ARG A 325 20.29 4.26 -2.59
C ARG A 325 19.09 3.66 -3.29
N MET A 326 19.09 2.34 -3.42
CA MET A 326 18.00 1.57 -4.00
C MET A 326 17.51 0.51 -3.00
N PHE A 327 16.20 0.35 -2.91
CA PHE A 327 15.53 -0.62 -2.05
C PHE A 327 14.56 -1.45 -2.88
N VAL A 328 14.58 -2.76 -2.68
CA VAL A 328 13.66 -3.70 -3.30
C VAL A 328 12.99 -4.51 -2.20
N ARG A 329 11.67 -4.38 -2.09
CA ARG A 329 10.85 -5.15 -1.14
C ARG A 329 10.32 -6.39 -1.83
N LEU A 330 10.63 -7.55 -1.26
CA LEU A 330 10.14 -8.85 -1.68
C LEU A 330 9.03 -9.31 -0.72
N GLY A 331 8.01 -9.98 -1.24
CA GLY A 331 6.86 -10.47 -0.49
C GLY A 331 6.56 -11.91 -0.82
N THR A 332 7.34 -12.81 -0.22
CA THR A 332 6.97 -14.19 0.15
C THR A 332 8.17 -14.86 0.84
N TYR A 333 7.99 -15.31 2.07
CA TYR A 333 8.74 -16.44 2.62
C TYR A 333 7.71 -17.49 3.03
N THR A 334 7.74 -18.66 2.38
CA THR A 334 7.13 -19.87 2.93
C THR A 334 8.06 -20.36 4.04
N ILE A 335 7.69 -20.11 5.30
CA ILE A 335 8.40 -20.69 6.44
C ILE A 335 7.86 -22.12 6.58
N PHE A 336 8.66 -23.13 6.29
CA PHE A 336 8.33 -24.49 6.69
C PHE A 336 8.57 -24.60 8.21
N PHE A 337 7.51 -24.58 8.99
CA PHE A 337 7.58 -25.07 10.37
C PHE A 337 7.66 -26.59 10.31
N VAL A 338 8.85 -27.14 10.58
CA VAL A 338 9.00 -28.57 10.84
C VAL A 338 8.80 -28.74 12.35
N ASP A 339 7.65 -29.26 12.76
CA ASP A 339 7.50 -29.84 14.09
C ASP A 339 8.18 -31.21 14.06
N ALA A 340 9.15 -31.44 14.95
CA ALA A 340 9.91 -32.68 15.03
C ALA A 340 9.05 -33.89 15.45
N ASN A 341 7.79 -33.70 15.87
CA ASN A 341 6.96 -34.75 16.45
C ASN A 341 5.51 -34.87 15.93
N SER A 342 5.13 -34.26 14.78
CA SER A 342 3.76 -34.41 14.27
C SER A 342 3.64 -34.50 12.75
N VAL A 343 3.05 -35.60 12.27
CA VAL A 343 2.80 -35.92 10.84
C VAL A 343 1.50 -35.27 10.32
N ARG A 344 1.16 -34.06 10.78
CA ARG A 344 0.03 -33.32 10.22
C ARG A 344 0.52 -32.11 9.43
N ARG A 345 0.27 -32.15 8.12
CA ARG A 345 0.38 -31.00 7.21
C ARG A 345 -0.55 -29.91 7.75
N MET A 346 0.00 -28.85 8.34
CA MET A 346 -0.76 -27.62 8.55
C MET A 346 -0.68 -26.79 7.27
N ASP A 347 -1.79 -26.21 6.85
CA ASP A 347 -1.85 -25.29 5.72
C ASP A 347 -0.91 -24.11 5.96
N ALA A 348 -0.07 -23.82 4.97
CA ALA A 348 0.91 -22.75 5.04
C ALA A 348 0.19 -21.39 5.17
N VAL A 349 0.19 -20.82 6.37
CA VAL A 349 -0.22 -19.42 6.54
C VAL A 349 0.91 -18.56 5.98
N ALA A 350 0.70 -18.01 4.79
CA ALA A 350 1.60 -17.04 4.16
C ALA A 350 1.65 -15.76 5.02
N LEU A 351 2.58 -15.71 5.95
CA LEU A 351 2.86 -14.49 6.71
C LEU A 351 3.64 -13.56 5.78
N GLU A 352 3.00 -12.49 5.28
CA GLU A 352 3.64 -11.46 4.45
C GLU A 352 4.68 -10.64 5.26
N ARG A 353 5.80 -11.24 5.67
CA ARG A 353 6.95 -10.51 6.19
C ARG A 353 7.79 -10.05 5.01
N GLY A 354 7.66 -8.77 4.65
CA GLY A 354 8.40 -8.17 3.55
C GLY A 354 9.90 -8.11 3.83
N MET A 355 10.73 -8.82 3.06
CA MET A 355 12.18 -8.68 3.11
C MET A 355 12.59 -7.50 2.24
N GLU A 356 13.46 -6.64 2.75
CA GLU A 356 13.97 -5.49 2.01
C GLU A 356 15.45 -5.67 1.70
N LYS A 357 15.78 -5.80 0.41
CA LYS A 357 17.16 -5.76 -0.07
C LYS A 357 17.53 -4.30 -0.33
N LYS A 358 18.73 -3.89 0.10
CA LYS A 358 19.27 -2.53 -0.08
C LYS A 358 20.55 -2.57 -0.91
N ALA A 359 20.72 -1.59 -1.79
CA ALA A 359 21.98 -1.34 -2.48
C ALA A 359 22.34 0.14 -2.42
N GLU A 360 23.63 0.41 -2.17
CA GLU A 360 24.23 1.72 -2.37
C GLU A 360 24.59 1.87 -3.85
N ILE A 361 24.11 2.97 -4.44
CA ILE A 361 24.27 3.30 -5.86
C ILE A 361 24.88 4.70 -6.05
N ASP A 362 25.44 5.27 -4.99
CA ASP A 362 26.11 6.57 -5.01
C ASP A 362 27.42 6.48 -5.78
N GLY A 363 27.65 7.44 -6.68
CA GLY A 363 28.81 7.48 -7.57
C GLY A 363 28.82 6.45 -8.69
N LEU A 364 27.79 5.60 -8.81
CA LEU A 364 27.70 4.61 -9.88
C LEU A 364 27.12 5.21 -11.17
N GLU A 365 27.64 4.77 -12.31
CA GLU A 365 27.06 5.06 -13.62
C GLU A 365 25.76 4.28 -13.85
N ALA A 366 24.91 4.76 -14.78
CA ALA A 366 23.60 4.17 -15.03
C ALA A 366 23.66 2.66 -15.34
N SER A 367 24.62 2.20 -16.16
CA SER A 367 24.80 0.78 -16.52
C SER A 367 25.13 -0.11 -15.32
N ALA A 368 25.91 0.39 -14.36
CA ALA A 368 26.23 -0.33 -13.13
C ALA A 368 25.01 -0.43 -12.20
N ILE A 369 24.16 0.61 -12.18
CA ILE A 369 22.90 0.63 -11.44
C ILE A 369 21.91 -0.39 -12.01
N GLU A 370 21.85 -0.53 -13.34
CA GLU A 370 21.03 -1.55 -14.00
C GLU A 370 21.43 -2.96 -13.55
N LYS A 371 22.72 -3.26 -13.55
CA LYS A 371 23.25 -4.55 -13.09
C LYS A 371 22.91 -4.80 -11.62
N LYS A 372 23.04 -3.77 -10.77
CA LYS A 372 22.73 -3.84 -9.34
C LYS A 372 21.24 -4.09 -9.09
N LEU A 373 20.37 -3.46 -9.88
CA LEU A 373 18.94 -3.71 -9.81
C LEU A 373 18.63 -5.16 -10.19
N MET A 374 19.22 -5.68 -11.27
CA MET A 374 19.03 -7.08 -11.66
C MET A 374 19.52 -8.06 -10.59
N GLU A 375 20.64 -7.76 -9.92
CA GLU A 375 21.15 -8.55 -8.79
C GLU A 375 20.17 -8.56 -7.60
N LEU A 376 19.55 -7.42 -7.29
CA LEU A 376 18.53 -7.33 -6.24
C LEU A 376 17.24 -8.10 -6.59
N LEU A 377 16.90 -8.15 -7.88
CA LEU A 377 15.72 -8.84 -8.40
C LEU A 377 15.94 -10.35 -8.54
N SER A 378 17.17 -10.82 -8.72
CA SER A 378 17.53 -12.23 -8.63
C SER A 378 17.51 -12.71 -7.17
N ASN A 379 17.03 -13.93 -6.95
CA ASN A 379 17.05 -14.57 -5.62
C ASN A 379 18.44 -15.10 -5.28
#